data_AF-A0A7L2W2Y5-F1
#
_entry.id   AF-A0A7L2W2Y5-F1
#
_cell.length_a   1.000
_cell.length_b   1.000
_cell.length_c   1.000
_cell.angle_alpha   90.00
_cell.angle_beta   90.00
_cell.angle_gamma   90.00
#
_symmetry.space_group_name_H-M   'P 1'
#
loop_
_entity.id
_entity.type
_entity.pdbx_description
1 polymer ?
#
loop_
_entity_poly.entity_id
_entity_poly.type
_entity_poly.pdbx_seq_one_letter_code
_entity_poly.pdbx_strand_id
1 'polypeptide(L)'
;TRFVIINVGGIKYKVPWTTLENCPLTRLGKLKSCNNYDEIMDICDDYDVSCNEFFFCPAFRTIMTFLTAGKLRLLREMCALSFQEELVYWGIEEDHLEWCCKKRLRQKEEEAAEARLYEGEMVFSETTQCAFQDSSRLSLCMRKLRDMVENPHSGIPGKIFACISVSFVAITAVSLCISTMPDVREEEDRGECSQKCYDIFVLETVCVAWFSFEFLLRSFQAENKCAFLKTPLNIIDILAILPFYVSLIVDMVSTKNSSKPSGGAGNKYLERVGLVLRFLRALRILYVMRLARHSLGLQTLGLTVRRCTREFGLLLLFLCVAMALFSPLVYLAESELGAKQEFTSVPTSYWWAVISMTTVGYGDMVPRSIPGQVVALSSILSGILLMAFPVTSIFHTFSRSYSELKEQQQRAASRQMRQLEESTRLVGGDSTQGLGVTSPPDDAGQERQPTMEQEAKGSC
;
A
#
# COMPACT_ATOMS: atom_id res chain seq x y z
N THR A 1 19.20 53.24 -12.94
CA THR A 1 19.42 51.79 -13.13
C THR A 1 18.70 51.36 -14.40
N ARG A 2 19.36 50.59 -15.29
CA ARG A 2 18.69 50.03 -16.46
C ARG A 2 17.76 48.90 -16.00
N PHE A 3 16.59 48.78 -16.62
CA PHE A 3 15.61 47.73 -16.33
C PHE A 3 15.37 46.87 -17.57
N VAL A 4 14.93 45.63 -17.34
CA VAL A 4 14.47 44.69 -18.37
C VAL A 4 13.02 44.30 -18.08
N ILE A 5 12.26 44.05 -19.14
CA ILE A 5 10.87 43.58 -19.05
C ILE A 5 10.85 42.10 -19.40
N ILE A 6 10.45 41.27 -18.44
CA ILE A 6 10.35 39.82 -18.59
C ILE A 6 8.87 39.44 -18.45
N ASN A 7 8.31 38.80 -19.46
CA ASN A 7 6.94 38.30 -19.45
C ASN A 7 6.95 36.79 -19.23
N VAL A 8 6.36 36.34 -18.12
CA VAL A 8 6.29 34.92 -17.76
C VAL A 8 4.83 34.51 -17.73
N GLY A 9 4.41 33.66 -18.68
CA GLY A 9 3.04 33.17 -18.78
C GLY A 9 1.97 34.29 -18.89
N GLY A 10 2.33 35.41 -19.53
CA GLY A 10 1.45 36.59 -19.70
C GLY A 10 1.59 37.67 -18.62
N ILE A 11 2.40 37.45 -17.57
CA ILE A 11 2.66 38.45 -16.53
C ILE A 11 3.97 39.16 -16.78
N LYS A 12 3.89 40.48 -16.95
CA LYS A 12 5.05 41.35 -17.16
C LYS A 12 5.69 41.75 -15.84
N TYR A 13 6.98 41.51 -15.71
CA TYR A 13 7.79 41.92 -14.58
C TYR A 13 8.89 42.88 -15.03
N LYS A 14 9.13 43.92 -14.22
CA LYS A 14 10.18 44.91 -14.46
C LYS A 14 11.32 44.70 -13.46
N VAL A 15 12.49 44.30 -13.95
CA VAL A 15 13.62 43.88 -13.11
C VAL A 15 14.86 44.73 -13.39
N PRO A 16 15.64 45.15 -12.39
CA PRO A 16 16.95 45.74 -12.60
C PRO A 16 17.93 44.72 -13.22
N TRP A 17 18.75 45.14 -14.18
CA TRP A 17 19.80 44.27 -14.73
C TRP A 17 20.78 43.74 -13.67
N THR A 18 21.03 44.52 -12.61
CA THR A 18 21.89 44.12 -11.48
C THR A 18 21.37 42.91 -10.71
N THR A 19 20.05 42.66 -10.74
CA THR A 19 19.44 41.50 -10.07
C THR A 19 19.71 40.20 -10.85
N LEU A 20 19.82 40.30 -12.18
CA LEU A 20 20.16 39.16 -13.05
C LEU A 20 21.65 38.80 -12.97
N GLU A 21 22.51 39.78 -12.70
CA GLU A 21 23.96 39.58 -12.51
C GLU A 21 24.29 38.70 -11.30
N ASN A 22 23.44 38.70 -10.28
CA ASN A 22 23.64 37.88 -9.08
C ASN A 22 23.44 36.37 -9.34
N CYS A 23 22.86 36.00 -10.48
CA CYS A 23 22.54 34.60 -10.84
C CYS A 23 22.97 34.28 -12.29
N PRO A 24 24.27 34.38 -12.64
CA PRO A 24 24.74 34.34 -14.03
C PRO A 24 24.55 32.98 -14.73
N LEU A 25 24.45 31.89 -13.96
CA LEU A 25 24.27 30.54 -14.49
C LEU A 25 22.81 30.25 -14.88
N THR A 26 21.85 31.04 -14.39
CA THR A 26 20.44 30.89 -14.70
C THR A 26 20.14 31.35 -16.12
N ARG A 27 19.06 30.82 -16.72
CA ARG A 27 18.62 31.19 -18.06
C ARG A 27 18.38 32.70 -18.22
N LEU A 28 17.86 33.35 -17.17
CA LEU A 28 17.67 34.79 -17.11
C LEU A 28 18.98 35.58 -16.93
N GLY A 29 19.98 35.00 -16.28
CA GLY A 29 21.32 35.61 -16.15
C GLY A 29 22.06 35.69 -17.49
N LYS A 30 21.87 34.70 -18.37
CA LYS A 30 22.47 34.64 -19.71
C LYS A 30 21.93 35.68 -20.70
N LEU A 31 20.75 36.26 -20.44
CA LEU A 31 20.17 37.31 -21.30
C LEU A 31 21.07 38.54 -21.43
N LYS A 32 21.87 38.85 -20.42
CA LYS A 32 22.75 40.03 -20.45
C LYS A 32 23.94 39.83 -21.40
N SER A 33 24.38 38.60 -21.59
CA SER A 33 25.51 38.27 -22.50
C SER A 33 25.10 38.20 -23.97
N CYS A 34 23.80 38.15 -24.27
CA CYS A 34 23.32 38.08 -25.64
C CYS A 34 23.37 39.46 -26.31
N ASN A 35 23.97 39.51 -27.49
CA ASN A 35 24.06 40.74 -28.29
C ASN A 35 23.28 40.65 -29.60
N ASN A 36 22.90 39.44 -30.02
CA ASN A 36 22.27 39.18 -31.31
C ASN A 36 20.86 38.59 -31.10
N TYR A 37 19.97 38.83 -32.09
CA TYR A 37 18.60 38.32 -32.05
C TYR A 37 18.53 36.79 -31.94
N ASP A 38 19.41 36.09 -32.67
CA ASP A 38 19.47 34.62 -32.64
C ASP A 38 19.87 34.09 -31.25
N GLU A 39 20.82 34.74 -30.59
CA GLU A 39 21.24 34.40 -29.22
C GLU A 39 20.16 34.68 -28.17
N ILE A 40 19.28 35.65 -28.44
CA ILE A 40 18.13 35.96 -27.58
C ILE A 40 17.06 34.87 -27.75
N MET A 41 16.75 34.49 -28.99
CA MET A 41 15.76 33.44 -29.31
C MET A 41 16.19 32.04 -28.86
N ASP A 42 17.49 31.77 -28.69
CA ASP A 42 17.98 30.53 -28.06
C ASP A 42 17.64 30.46 -26.56
N ILE A 43 17.37 31.60 -25.93
CA ILE A 43 17.15 31.71 -24.48
C ILE A 43 15.69 31.93 -24.14
N CYS A 44 14.99 32.85 -24.80
CA CYS A 44 13.57 33.13 -24.57
C CYS A 44 12.68 32.46 -25.60
N ASP A 45 11.42 32.19 -25.23
CA ASP A 45 10.47 31.54 -26.14
C ASP A 45 9.93 32.51 -27.20
N ASP A 46 9.90 33.81 -26.89
CA ASP A 46 9.59 34.88 -27.84
C ASP A 46 10.22 36.22 -27.38
N TYR A 47 10.47 37.15 -28.30
CA TYR A 47 11.07 38.46 -28.01
C TYR A 47 10.41 39.58 -28.83
N ASP A 48 9.70 40.48 -28.14
CA ASP A 48 9.10 41.66 -28.76
C ASP A 48 10.10 42.81 -28.80
N VAL A 49 10.63 43.08 -30.00
CA VAL A 49 11.59 44.16 -30.28
C VAL A 49 10.99 45.54 -30.01
N SER A 50 9.67 45.71 -30.21
CA SER A 50 9.00 47.02 -30.08
C SER A 50 8.87 47.45 -28.62
N CYS A 51 8.63 46.50 -27.72
CA CYS A 51 8.49 46.73 -26.29
C CYS A 51 9.76 46.38 -25.49
N ASN A 52 10.78 45.80 -26.14
CA ASN A 52 11.97 45.22 -25.50
C ASN A 52 11.58 44.25 -24.37
N GLU A 53 10.71 43.31 -24.72
CA GLU A 53 10.05 42.37 -23.81
C GLU A 53 10.43 40.93 -24.15
N PHE A 54 10.96 40.22 -23.15
CA PHE A 54 11.37 38.81 -23.27
C PHE A 54 10.27 37.91 -22.73
N PHE A 55 9.74 37.00 -23.55
CA PHE A 55 8.64 36.12 -23.19
C PHE A 55 9.11 34.69 -22.85
N PHE A 56 8.53 34.13 -21.80
CA PHE A 56 8.75 32.78 -21.31
C PHE A 56 7.40 32.11 -21.04
N CYS A 57 7.19 30.93 -21.62
CA CYS A 57 5.94 30.17 -21.58
C CYS A 57 5.67 29.51 -20.20
N PRO A 58 6.66 28.92 -19.50
CA PRO A 58 6.41 28.30 -18.20
C PRO A 58 6.12 29.34 -17.12
N ALA A 59 4.99 29.20 -16.43
CA ALA A 59 4.50 30.19 -15.48
C ALA A 59 5.07 30.00 -14.06
N PHE A 60 6.39 29.88 -13.90
CA PHE A 60 7.00 29.78 -12.58
C PHE A 60 7.15 31.14 -11.90
N ARG A 61 6.03 31.62 -11.36
CA ARG A 61 5.92 32.91 -10.65
C ARG A 61 6.94 33.06 -9.49
N THR A 62 7.40 31.95 -8.93
CA THR A 62 8.35 31.91 -7.81
C THR A 62 9.79 32.25 -8.25
N ILE A 63 10.11 32.22 -9.55
CA ILE A 63 11.43 32.61 -10.08
C ILE A 63 11.77 34.05 -9.72
N MET A 64 10.78 34.94 -9.77
CA MET A 64 11.00 36.36 -9.54
C MET A 64 11.29 36.65 -8.07
N THR A 65 10.60 35.95 -7.17
CA THR A 65 10.87 35.98 -5.73
C THR A 65 12.26 35.43 -5.43
N PHE A 66 12.71 34.39 -6.16
CA PHE A 66 14.07 33.87 -6.03
C PHE A 66 15.12 34.89 -6.49
N LEU A 67 14.96 35.49 -7.67
CA LEU A 67 15.91 36.48 -8.19
C LEU A 67 16.07 37.69 -7.27
N THR A 68 15.01 38.09 -6.57
CA THR A 68 15.03 39.23 -5.66
C THR A 68 15.48 38.89 -4.25
N ALA A 69 15.13 37.71 -3.71
CA ALA A 69 15.43 37.31 -2.34
C ALA A 69 16.67 36.41 -2.19
N GLY A 70 17.20 35.87 -3.29
CA GLY A 70 18.34 34.94 -3.32
C GLY A 70 18.05 33.54 -2.76
N LYS A 71 16.79 33.23 -2.42
CA LYS A 71 16.39 31.94 -1.83
C LYS A 71 15.06 31.47 -2.40
N LEU A 72 15.00 30.20 -2.82
CA LEU A 72 13.81 29.61 -3.40
C LEU A 72 13.05 28.78 -2.34
N ARG A 73 11.74 29.06 -2.20
CA ARG A 73 10.84 28.31 -1.31
C ARG A 73 9.79 27.56 -2.13
N LEU A 74 9.58 26.29 -1.80
CA LEU A 74 8.59 25.44 -2.46
C LEU A 74 7.17 25.79 -1.97
N LEU A 75 6.31 26.33 -2.86
CA LEU A 75 4.90 26.56 -2.53
C LEU A 75 4.18 25.23 -2.23
N ARG A 76 3.20 25.29 -1.33
CA ARG A 76 2.53 24.12 -0.74
C ARG A 76 1.68 23.31 -1.73
N GLU A 77 1.30 23.89 -2.87
CA GLU A 77 0.33 23.33 -3.82
C GLU A 77 0.92 22.94 -5.18
N MET A 78 2.23 23.10 -5.40
CA MET A 78 2.85 22.71 -6.68
C MET A 78 3.24 21.23 -6.69
N CYS A 79 2.98 20.57 -7.82
CA CYS A 79 3.49 19.23 -8.09
C CYS A 79 5.03 19.27 -8.11
N ALA A 80 5.67 18.36 -7.38
CA ALA A 80 7.14 18.31 -7.28
C ALA A 80 7.83 18.07 -8.62
N LEU A 81 7.21 17.27 -9.50
CA LEU A 81 7.73 16.97 -10.84
C LEU A 81 7.69 18.20 -11.75
N SER A 82 6.56 18.90 -11.77
CA SER A 82 6.44 20.17 -12.51
C SER A 82 7.40 21.23 -11.95
N PHE A 83 7.61 21.26 -10.64
CA PHE A 83 8.59 22.16 -10.03
C PHE A 83 10.03 21.83 -10.45
N GLN A 84 10.37 20.55 -10.58
CA GLN A 84 11.69 20.10 -11.07
C GLN A 84 11.90 20.47 -12.54
N GLU A 85 10.90 20.25 -13.39
CA GLU A 85 10.92 20.65 -14.80
C GLU A 85 11.14 22.16 -14.94
N GLU A 86 10.49 22.96 -14.09
CA GLU A 86 10.70 24.40 -14.02
C GLU A 86 12.13 24.75 -13.57
N LEU A 87 12.65 24.13 -12.50
CA LEU A 87 14.05 24.36 -12.08
C LEU A 87 15.05 24.11 -13.20
N VAL A 88 14.86 23.03 -13.96
CA VAL A 88 15.69 22.69 -15.12
C VAL A 88 15.50 23.71 -16.25
N TYR A 89 14.26 24.09 -16.57
CA TYR A 89 13.95 25.10 -17.59
C TYR A 89 14.61 26.44 -17.29
N TRP A 90 14.65 26.87 -16.02
CA TRP A 90 15.26 28.13 -15.61
C TRP A 90 16.76 28.02 -15.31
N GLY A 91 17.33 26.82 -15.32
CA GLY A 91 18.73 26.56 -15.02
C GLY A 91 19.12 26.90 -13.58
N ILE A 92 18.22 26.64 -12.62
CA ILE A 92 18.49 26.83 -11.18
C ILE A 92 18.90 25.48 -10.59
N GLU A 93 20.10 25.43 -10.02
CA GLU A 93 20.57 24.26 -9.28
C GLU A 93 19.81 24.09 -7.96
N GLU A 94 19.52 22.83 -7.60
CA GLU A 94 18.78 22.47 -6.38
C GLU A 94 19.44 22.93 -5.07
N ASP A 95 20.73 23.27 -5.10
CA ASP A 95 21.49 23.75 -3.95
C ASP A 95 21.06 25.15 -3.48
N HIS A 96 20.33 25.89 -4.31
CA HIS A 96 19.75 27.18 -3.95
C HIS A 96 18.44 27.07 -3.14
N LEU A 97 17.91 25.85 -2.94
CA LEU A 97 16.76 25.62 -2.06
C LEU A 97 17.18 25.61 -0.60
N GLU A 98 16.38 26.25 0.27
CA GLU A 98 16.53 26.06 1.71
C GLU A 98 16.35 24.58 2.08
N TRP A 99 17.10 24.11 3.08
CA TRP A 99 17.16 22.69 3.46
C TRP A 99 15.78 22.02 3.64
N CYS A 100 14.81 22.74 4.22
CA CYS A 100 13.44 22.23 4.39
C CYS A 100 12.71 21.98 3.06
N CYS A 101 12.94 22.82 2.06
CA CYS A 101 12.35 22.71 0.73
C CYS A 101 13.05 21.63 -0.08
N LYS A 102 14.38 21.54 0.00
CA LYS A 102 15.18 20.50 -0.64
C LYS A 102 14.82 19.10 -0.13
N LYS A 103 14.69 18.94 1.20
CA LYS A 103 14.25 17.68 1.81
C LYS A 103 12.83 17.30 1.35
N ARG A 104 11.90 18.26 1.28
CA ARG A 104 10.52 18.01 0.85
C ARG A 104 10.43 17.66 -0.63
N LEU A 105 11.24 18.29 -1.48
CA LEU A 105 11.31 18.00 -2.91
C LEU A 105 11.79 16.57 -3.15
N ARG A 106 12.94 16.19 -2.56
CA ARG A 106 13.48 14.82 -2.65
C ARG A 106 12.50 13.75 -2.17
N GLN A 107 11.84 13.99 -1.03
CA GLN A 107 10.83 13.06 -0.53
C GLN A 107 9.67 12.88 -1.54
N LYS A 108 9.24 13.96 -2.19
CA LYS A 108 8.18 13.90 -3.20
C LYS A 108 8.62 13.21 -4.49
N GLU A 109 9.89 13.36 -4.87
CA GLU A 109 10.48 12.64 -6.00
C GLU A 109 10.60 11.15 -5.72
N GLU A 110 11.05 10.76 -4.53
CA GLU A 110 11.08 9.36 -4.08
C GLU A 110 9.66 8.76 -4.08
N GLU A 111 8.68 9.46 -3.50
CA GLU A 111 7.27 9.04 -3.52
C GLU A 111 6.73 8.90 -4.95
N ALA A 112 7.07 9.82 -5.85
CA ALA A 112 6.65 9.78 -7.25
C ALA A 112 7.37 8.68 -8.05
N ALA A 113 8.66 8.42 -7.76
CA ALA A 113 9.44 7.35 -8.36
C ALA A 113 8.91 5.98 -7.92
N GLU A 114 8.62 5.79 -6.63
CA GLU A 114 7.97 4.58 -6.12
C GLU A 114 6.59 4.37 -6.76
N ALA A 115 5.78 5.42 -6.88
CA ALA A 115 4.49 5.35 -7.55
C ALA A 115 4.62 5.01 -9.04
N ARG A 116 5.61 5.56 -9.75
CA ARG A 116 5.90 5.25 -11.16
C ARG A 116 6.44 3.83 -11.35
N LEU A 117 7.24 3.32 -10.42
CA LEU A 117 7.68 1.92 -10.45
C LEU A 117 6.48 0.99 -10.24
N TYR A 118 5.58 1.31 -9.31
CA TYR A 118 4.37 0.53 -9.07
C TYR A 118 3.36 0.61 -10.24
N GLU A 119 3.14 1.80 -10.81
CA GLU A 119 2.36 1.96 -12.04
C GLU A 119 3.04 1.29 -13.23
N GLY A 120 4.36 1.36 -13.34
CA GLY A 120 5.14 0.69 -14.38
C GLY A 120 5.08 -0.84 -14.28
N GLU A 121 5.09 -1.40 -13.08
CA GLU A 121 4.86 -2.83 -12.85
C GLU A 121 3.43 -3.24 -13.24
N MET A 122 2.42 -2.42 -12.91
CA MET A 122 1.04 -2.67 -13.33
C MET A 122 0.86 -2.55 -14.85
N VAL A 123 1.38 -1.48 -15.46
CA VAL A 123 1.27 -1.23 -16.91
C VAL A 123 2.10 -2.23 -17.71
N PHE A 124 3.28 -2.64 -17.23
CA PHE A 124 4.06 -3.71 -17.85
C PHE A 124 3.33 -5.05 -17.76
N SER A 125 2.65 -5.33 -16.65
CA SER A 125 1.76 -6.49 -16.53
C SER A 125 0.58 -6.40 -17.50
N GLU A 126 -0.03 -5.23 -17.70
CA GLU A 126 -1.13 -5.03 -18.65
C GLU A 126 -0.67 -5.07 -20.12
N THR A 127 0.51 -4.52 -20.43
CA THR A 127 1.06 -4.43 -21.79
C THR A 127 1.61 -5.79 -22.24
N THR A 128 2.24 -6.56 -21.34
CA THR A 128 2.65 -7.94 -21.60
C THR A 128 1.43 -8.85 -21.79
N GLN A 129 0.34 -8.61 -21.04
CA GLN A 129 -0.94 -9.31 -21.21
C GLN A 129 -1.65 -8.98 -22.54
N CYS A 130 -1.43 -7.78 -23.09
CA CYS A 130 -1.97 -7.39 -24.39
C CYS A 130 -1.11 -7.87 -25.57
N ALA A 131 0.21 -7.96 -25.41
CA ALA A 131 1.13 -8.35 -26.48
C ALA A 131 1.17 -9.87 -26.77
N PHE A 132 0.77 -10.72 -25.82
CA PHE A 132 0.91 -12.18 -25.95
C PHE A 132 -0.40 -12.98 -26.12
N GLN A 133 -1.53 -12.38 -26.52
CA GLN A 133 -2.78 -13.15 -26.60
C GLN A 133 -3.54 -13.01 -27.91
N ASP A 134 -3.32 -14.01 -28.75
CA ASP A 134 -4.13 -14.37 -29.91
C ASP A 134 -5.63 -14.23 -29.66
N SER A 135 -6.32 -13.78 -30.70
CA SER A 135 -7.76 -13.55 -30.86
C SER A 135 -8.58 -14.84 -30.80
N SER A 136 -8.46 -15.61 -29.71
CA SER A 136 -9.22 -16.83 -29.47
C SER A 136 -10.30 -16.61 -28.41
N ARG A 137 -11.45 -17.29 -28.53
CA ARG A 137 -12.53 -17.22 -27.52
C ARG A 137 -12.05 -17.65 -26.12
N LEU A 138 -10.97 -18.44 -26.05
CA LEU A 138 -10.34 -18.88 -24.81
C LEU A 138 -9.62 -17.74 -24.08
N SER A 139 -8.92 -16.85 -24.79
CA SER A 139 -8.25 -15.70 -24.17
C SER A 139 -9.28 -14.70 -23.61
N LEU A 140 -10.40 -14.50 -24.30
CA LEU A 140 -11.51 -13.68 -23.81
C LEU A 140 -12.19 -14.28 -22.57
N CYS A 141 -12.36 -15.61 -22.54
CA CYS A 141 -12.89 -16.33 -21.38
C CYS A 141 -11.95 -16.25 -20.17
N MET A 142 -10.64 -16.41 -20.39
CA MET A 142 -9.61 -16.30 -19.35
C MET A 142 -9.53 -14.88 -18.78
N ARG A 143 -9.68 -13.83 -19.62
CA ARG A 143 -9.76 -12.44 -19.14
C ARG A 143 -11.01 -12.22 -18.27
N LYS A 144 -12.19 -12.66 -18.71
CA LYS A 144 -13.42 -12.59 -17.88
C LYS A 144 -13.29 -13.36 -16.57
N LEU A 145 -12.64 -14.51 -16.58
CA LEU A 145 -12.38 -15.31 -15.38
C LEU A 145 -11.43 -14.58 -14.42
N ARG A 146 -10.39 -13.93 -14.96
CA ARG A 146 -9.45 -13.10 -14.20
C ARG A 146 -10.15 -11.92 -13.54
N ASP A 147 -10.95 -11.19 -14.31
CA ASP A 147 -11.73 -10.07 -13.78
C ASP A 147 -12.74 -10.51 -12.72
N MET A 148 -13.30 -11.71 -12.83
CA MET A 148 -14.21 -12.25 -11.82
C MET A 148 -13.49 -12.62 -10.51
N VAL A 149 -12.26 -13.15 -10.59
CA VAL A 149 -11.51 -13.68 -9.44
C VAL A 149 -10.68 -12.61 -8.72
N GLU A 150 -10.11 -11.66 -9.47
CA GLU A 150 -9.24 -10.61 -8.92
C GLU A 150 -10.00 -9.32 -8.59
N ASN A 151 -11.03 -8.97 -9.37
CA ASN A 151 -11.76 -7.72 -9.20
C ASN A 151 -13.17 -7.97 -8.63
N PRO A 152 -13.39 -7.81 -7.31
CA PRO A 152 -14.72 -7.99 -6.71
C PRO A 152 -15.76 -6.97 -7.20
N HIS A 153 -15.33 -5.89 -7.88
CA HIS A 153 -16.18 -4.84 -8.43
C HIS A 153 -16.45 -4.96 -9.93
N SER A 154 -15.90 -5.96 -10.62
CA SER A 154 -16.02 -6.12 -12.09
C SER A 154 -17.45 -6.45 -12.56
N GLY A 155 -18.33 -6.93 -11.66
CA GLY A 155 -19.73 -7.19 -11.96
C GLY A 155 -20.42 -8.06 -10.90
N ILE A 156 -21.66 -8.45 -11.18
CA ILE A 156 -22.45 -9.39 -10.36
C ILE A 156 -21.69 -10.71 -10.08
N PRO A 157 -21.07 -11.40 -11.07
CA PRO A 157 -20.37 -12.65 -10.80
C PRO A 157 -19.14 -12.47 -9.88
N GLY A 158 -18.39 -11.39 -10.03
CA GLY A 158 -17.26 -11.06 -9.14
C GLY A 158 -17.71 -10.79 -7.70
N LYS A 159 -18.83 -10.08 -7.53
CA LYS A 159 -19.45 -9.85 -6.20
C LYS A 159 -19.90 -11.15 -5.55
N ILE A 160 -20.54 -12.04 -6.32
CA ILE A 160 -20.97 -13.36 -5.82
C ILE A 160 -19.77 -14.19 -5.41
N PHE A 161 -18.74 -14.26 -6.27
CA PHE A 161 -17.51 -15.00 -5.96
C PHE A 161 -16.84 -14.48 -4.69
N ALA A 162 -16.67 -13.16 -4.56
CA ALA A 162 -16.10 -12.54 -3.37
C ALA A 162 -16.95 -12.79 -2.10
N CYS A 163 -18.28 -12.73 -2.21
CA CYS A 163 -19.20 -13.04 -1.11
C CYS A 163 -19.05 -14.50 -0.65
N ILE A 164 -18.95 -15.44 -1.58
CA ILE A 164 -18.72 -16.86 -1.29
C ILE A 164 -17.35 -17.03 -0.60
N SER A 165 -16.28 -16.44 -1.14
CA SER A 165 -14.94 -16.49 -0.54
C SER A 165 -14.94 -16.01 0.92
N VAL A 166 -15.55 -14.85 1.19
CA VAL A 166 -15.65 -14.28 2.55
C VAL A 166 -16.48 -15.19 3.46
N SER A 167 -17.56 -15.77 2.94
CA SER A 167 -18.41 -16.70 3.70
C SER A 167 -17.66 -17.96 4.12
N PHE A 168 -16.88 -18.56 3.22
CA PHE A 168 -16.03 -19.71 3.56
C PHE A 168 -14.98 -19.35 4.62
N VAL A 169 -14.37 -18.17 4.53
CA VAL A 169 -13.43 -17.70 5.56
C VAL A 169 -14.12 -17.56 6.92
N ALA A 170 -15.32 -16.98 6.97
CA ALA A 170 -16.12 -16.89 8.19
C ALA A 170 -16.48 -18.28 8.76
N ILE A 171 -16.92 -19.21 7.90
CA ILE A 171 -17.22 -20.60 8.29
C ILE A 171 -15.97 -21.27 8.87
N THR A 172 -14.79 -21.11 8.27
CA THR A 172 -13.55 -21.68 8.83
C THR A 172 -13.16 -21.07 10.16
N ALA A 173 -13.38 -19.77 10.36
CA ALA A 173 -13.11 -19.12 11.64
C ALA A 173 -14.03 -19.66 12.76
N VAL A 174 -15.33 -19.82 12.47
CA VAL A 174 -16.28 -20.42 13.42
C VAL A 174 -15.95 -21.88 13.69
N SER A 175 -15.63 -22.65 12.65
CA SER A 175 -15.19 -24.04 12.79
C SER A 175 -13.96 -24.16 13.68
N LEU A 176 -12.95 -23.30 13.49
CA LEU A 176 -11.76 -23.24 14.34
C LEU A 176 -12.11 -23.00 15.81
N CYS A 177 -13.02 -22.05 16.10
CA CYS A 177 -13.47 -21.81 17.47
C CYS A 177 -14.12 -23.06 18.07
N ILE A 178 -14.98 -23.74 17.33
CA ILE A 178 -15.65 -24.97 17.79
C ILE A 178 -14.62 -26.08 18.03
N SER A 179 -13.64 -26.27 17.15
CA SER A 179 -12.56 -27.27 17.30
C SER A 179 -11.64 -27.00 18.51
N THR A 180 -11.68 -25.81 19.10
CA THR A 180 -10.92 -25.51 20.32
C THR A 180 -11.70 -25.79 21.61
N MET A 181 -12.99 -26.08 21.53
CA MET A 181 -13.82 -26.36 22.71
C MET A 181 -13.37 -27.65 23.42
N PRO A 182 -13.35 -27.66 24.77
CA PRO A 182 -12.85 -28.79 25.55
C PRO A 182 -13.66 -30.06 25.30
N ASP A 183 -14.99 -29.97 25.21
CA ASP A 183 -15.87 -31.12 24.96
C ASP A 183 -15.52 -31.84 23.66
N VAL A 184 -15.21 -31.08 22.59
CA VAL A 184 -14.83 -31.65 21.29
C VAL A 184 -13.41 -32.25 21.33
N ARG A 185 -12.51 -31.66 22.11
CA ARG A 185 -11.14 -32.17 22.28
C ARG A 185 -11.07 -33.45 23.12
N GLU A 186 -11.88 -33.53 24.17
CA GLU A 186 -11.96 -34.72 25.02
C GLU A 186 -12.53 -35.93 24.26
N GLU A 187 -13.49 -35.72 23.36
CA GLU A 187 -13.99 -36.75 22.45
C GLU A 187 -12.91 -37.20 21.44
N GLU A 188 -12.15 -36.27 20.87
CA GLU A 188 -11.04 -36.56 19.94
C GLU A 188 -9.92 -37.37 20.62
N ASP A 189 -9.52 -36.98 21.84
CA ASP A 189 -8.44 -37.62 22.61
C ASP A 189 -8.83 -39.03 23.13
N ARG A 190 -10.13 -39.30 23.32
CA ARG A 190 -10.63 -40.65 23.68
C ARG A 190 -10.70 -41.61 22.49
N GLY A 191 -10.48 -41.14 21.27
CA GLY A 191 -10.57 -41.96 20.05
C GLY A 191 -12.01 -42.33 19.65
N GLU A 192 -13.01 -41.78 20.33
CA GLU A 192 -14.42 -41.89 19.97
C GLU A 192 -14.75 -40.73 19.04
N CYS A 193 -14.42 -40.85 17.73
CA CYS A 193 -14.80 -39.81 16.77
C CYS A 193 -16.32 -39.85 16.60
N SER A 194 -17.00 -39.06 17.42
CA SER A 194 -18.43 -38.77 17.37
C SER A 194 -18.81 -38.22 15.99
N GLN A 195 -20.10 -38.27 15.64
CA GLN A 195 -20.63 -37.69 14.40
C GLN A 195 -20.16 -36.23 14.20
N LYS A 196 -19.99 -35.48 15.29
CA LYS A 196 -19.51 -34.09 15.32
C LYS A 196 -18.07 -33.94 14.82
N CYS A 197 -17.18 -34.86 15.20
CA CYS A 197 -15.77 -34.89 14.77
C CYS A 197 -15.70 -35.12 13.24
N TYR A 198 -16.51 -36.05 12.73
CA TYR A 198 -16.63 -36.30 11.28
C TYR A 198 -17.20 -35.08 10.53
N ASP A 199 -18.28 -34.47 11.03
CA ASP A 199 -18.89 -33.30 10.39
C ASP A 199 -17.92 -32.11 10.31
N ILE A 200 -17.13 -31.86 11.36
CA ILE A 200 -16.09 -30.82 11.40
C ILE A 200 -14.98 -31.13 10.38
N PHE A 201 -14.53 -32.38 10.30
CA PHE A 201 -13.53 -32.80 9.34
C PHE A 201 -14.01 -32.64 7.89
N VAL A 202 -15.27 -33.02 7.60
CA VAL A 202 -15.90 -32.83 6.28
C VAL A 202 -15.99 -31.33 5.96
N LEU A 203 -16.45 -30.52 6.91
CA LEU A 203 -16.52 -29.07 6.73
C LEU A 203 -15.15 -28.45 6.43
N GLU A 204 -14.12 -28.83 7.19
CA GLU A 204 -12.74 -28.38 6.97
C GLU A 204 -12.24 -28.80 5.58
N THR A 205 -12.50 -30.04 5.18
CA THR A 205 -12.13 -30.57 3.86
C THR A 205 -12.78 -29.76 2.73
N VAL A 206 -14.08 -29.46 2.84
CA VAL A 206 -14.80 -28.65 1.85
C VAL A 206 -14.25 -27.22 1.78
N CYS A 207 -13.95 -26.60 2.93
CA CYS A 207 -13.38 -25.25 2.98
C CYS A 207 -11.98 -25.21 2.36
N VAL A 208 -11.10 -26.15 2.73
CA VAL A 208 -9.74 -26.24 2.18
C VAL A 208 -9.79 -26.55 0.69
N ALA A 209 -10.70 -27.41 0.23
CA ALA A 209 -10.89 -27.68 -1.20
C ALA A 209 -11.28 -26.40 -1.96
N TRP A 210 -12.19 -25.59 -1.42
CA TRP A 210 -12.53 -24.29 -1.98
C TRP A 210 -11.32 -23.35 -2.03
N PHE A 211 -10.52 -23.30 -0.96
CA PHE A 211 -9.33 -22.45 -0.88
C PHE A 211 -8.24 -22.86 -1.86
N SER A 212 -7.99 -24.17 -1.98
CA SER A 212 -7.11 -24.73 -2.99
C SER A 212 -7.61 -24.44 -4.39
N PHE A 213 -8.91 -24.54 -4.64
CA PHE A 213 -9.50 -24.18 -5.92
C PHE A 213 -9.27 -22.70 -6.27
N GLU A 214 -9.54 -21.78 -5.35
CA GLU A 214 -9.27 -20.36 -5.58
C GLU A 214 -7.78 -20.07 -5.84
N PHE A 215 -6.89 -20.71 -5.07
CA PHE A 215 -5.44 -20.57 -5.25
C PHE A 215 -4.98 -21.10 -6.60
N LEU A 216 -5.50 -22.26 -7.03
CA LEU A 216 -5.20 -22.85 -8.33
C LEU A 216 -5.71 -21.96 -9.46
N LEU A 217 -6.94 -21.43 -9.38
CA LEU A 217 -7.46 -20.50 -10.38
C LEU A 217 -6.55 -19.28 -10.56
N ARG A 218 -6.11 -18.67 -9.45
CA ARG A 218 -5.18 -17.52 -9.49
C ARG A 218 -3.81 -17.91 -10.01
N SER A 219 -3.30 -19.06 -9.56
CA SER A 219 -2.02 -19.60 -10.02
C SER A 219 -2.04 -19.84 -11.52
N PHE A 220 -3.09 -20.45 -12.09
CA PHE A 220 -3.20 -20.69 -13.53
C PHE A 220 -3.23 -19.39 -14.34
N GLN A 221 -3.88 -18.35 -13.83
CA GLN A 221 -3.97 -17.04 -14.49
C GLN A 221 -2.68 -16.23 -14.42
N ALA A 222 -1.78 -16.52 -13.46
CA ALA A 222 -0.52 -15.81 -13.31
C ALA A 222 0.49 -16.21 -14.39
N GLU A 223 1.14 -15.22 -15.00
CA GLU A 223 2.15 -15.45 -16.05
C GLU A 223 3.42 -16.06 -15.47
N ASN A 224 3.94 -15.47 -14.39
CA ASN A 224 5.14 -15.91 -13.70
C ASN A 224 4.79 -16.57 -12.37
N LYS A 225 4.75 -17.91 -12.33
CA LYS A 225 4.39 -18.67 -11.11
C LYS A 225 5.32 -18.36 -9.94
N CYS A 226 6.63 -18.22 -10.18
CA CYS A 226 7.59 -17.94 -9.11
C CYS A 226 7.43 -16.52 -8.52
N ALA A 227 7.14 -15.52 -9.35
CA ALA A 227 6.84 -14.17 -8.89
C ALA A 227 5.51 -14.15 -8.12
N PHE A 228 4.49 -14.83 -8.63
CA PHE A 228 3.19 -14.99 -7.98
C PHE A 228 3.32 -15.62 -6.57
N LEU A 229 4.11 -16.67 -6.42
CA LEU A 229 4.32 -17.34 -5.13
C LEU A 229 5.03 -16.45 -4.10
N LYS A 230 5.80 -15.44 -4.54
CA LYS A 230 6.52 -14.51 -3.66
C LYS A 230 5.66 -13.35 -3.15
N THR A 231 4.46 -13.15 -3.72
CA THR A 231 3.52 -12.11 -3.27
C THR A 231 2.99 -12.44 -1.86
N PRO A 232 3.03 -11.50 -0.89
CA PRO A 232 2.71 -11.79 0.52
C PRO A 232 1.29 -12.35 0.73
N LEU A 233 0.30 -11.87 -0.03
CA LEU A 233 -1.07 -12.38 0.03
C LEU A 233 -1.18 -13.84 -0.44
N ASN A 234 -0.35 -14.25 -1.40
CA ASN A 234 -0.33 -15.62 -1.91
C ASN A 234 0.42 -16.56 -0.96
N ILE A 235 1.45 -16.06 -0.26
CA ILE A 235 2.10 -16.80 0.83
C ILE A 235 1.09 -17.12 1.94
N ILE A 236 0.26 -16.15 2.33
CA ILE A 236 -0.82 -16.36 3.32
C ILE A 236 -1.80 -17.45 2.83
N ASP A 237 -2.21 -17.41 1.56
CA ASP A 237 -3.09 -18.44 0.99
C ASP A 237 -2.47 -19.85 1.04
N ILE A 238 -1.16 -19.98 0.77
CA ILE A 238 -0.45 -21.27 0.86
C ILE A 238 -0.35 -21.74 2.31
N LEU A 239 0.08 -20.86 3.22
CA LEU A 239 0.19 -21.17 4.64
C LEU A 239 -1.16 -21.56 5.26
N ALA A 240 -2.27 -21.08 4.68
CA ALA A 240 -3.63 -21.39 5.10
C ALA A 240 -4.20 -22.70 4.53
N ILE A 241 -3.54 -23.39 3.59
CA ILE A 241 -3.96 -24.74 3.16
C ILE A 241 -2.96 -25.82 3.60
N LEU A 242 -1.72 -25.41 3.88
CA LEU A 242 -0.61 -26.29 4.23
C LEU A 242 -0.90 -27.20 5.45
N PRO A 243 -1.48 -26.72 6.57
CA PRO A 243 -1.72 -27.57 7.73
C PRO A 243 -2.57 -28.81 7.44
N PHE A 244 -3.61 -28.66 6.63
CA PHE A 244 -4.51 -29.76 6.25
C PHE A 244 -3.78 -30.80 5.40
N TYR A 245 -3.10 -30.37 4.33
CA TYR A 245 -2.38 -31.29 3.45
C TYR A 245 -1.22 -32.00 4.15
N VAL A 246 -0.48 -31.30 5.03
CA VAL A 246 0.59 -31.93 5.81
C VAL A 246 0.02 -32.96 6.78
N SER A 247 -1.10 -32.67 7.46
CA SER A 247 -1.76 -33.63 8.35
C SER A 247 -2.19 -34.90 7.59
N LEU A 248 -2.80 -34.72 6.41
CA LEU A 248 -3.23 -35.83 5.55
C LEU A 248 -2.04 -36.69 5.09
N ILE A 249 -0.92 -36.06 4.68
CA ILE A 249 0.31 -36.78 4.30
C ILE A 249 0.87 -37.57 5.48
N VAL A 250 0.89 -36.99 6.68
CA VAL A 250 1.38 -37.65 7.90
C VAL A 250 0.52 -38.86 8.27
N ASP A 251 -0.81 -38.76 8.17
CA ASP A 251 -1.73 -39.86 8.45
C ASP A 251 -1.56 -41.02 7.44
N MET A 252 -1.38 -40.68 6.15
CA MET A 252 -1.10 -41.65 5.09
C MET A 252 0.22 -42.40 5.31
N VAL A 253 1.29 -41.68 5.69
CA VAL A 253 2.61 -42.27 5.97
C VAL A 253 2.56 -43.16 7.21
N SER A 254 1.84 -42.74 8.25
CA SER A 254 1.69 -43.50 9.50
C SER A 254 0.94 -44.82 9.26
N THR A 255 -0.14 -44.78 8.49
CA THR A 255 -0.93 -45.98 8.15
C THR A 255 -0.13 -47.00 7.34
N LYS A 256 0.74 -46.55 6.43
CA LYS A 256 1.58 -47.43 5.60
C LYS A 256 2.66 -48.15 6.42
N ASN A 257 3.22 -47.47 7.43
CA ASN A 257 4.32 -48.00 8.25
C ASN A 257 3.87 -48.94 9.38
N SER A 258 2.60 -48.87 9.81
CA SER A 258 2.01 -49.79 10.82
C SER A 258 1.91 -51.25 10.36
N SER A 259 2.22 -51.54 9.09
CA SER A 259 2.29 -52.92 8.55
C SER A 259 3.60 -53.66 8.87
N LYS A 260 4.58 -53.01 9.54
CA LYS A 260 5.82 -53.67 10.00
C LYS A 260 5.97 -53.55 11.52
N PRO A 261 5.91 -54.65 12.29
CA PRO A 261 6.15 -54.62 13.71
C PRO A 261 7.66 -54.62 13.94
N SER A 262 8.26 -53.47 14.27
CA SER A 262 9.62 -53.48 14.80
C SER A 262 9.90 -52.31 15.74
N GLY A 263 9.98 -52.65 17.03
CA GLY A 263 10.91 -52.13 18.03
C GLY A 263 10.96 -50.62 18.30
N GLY A 264 10.48 -50.20 19.49
CA GLY A 264 11.03 -49.17 20.40
C GLY A 264 11.32 -47.73 19.92
N ALA A 265 11.75 -47.51 18.68
CA ALA A 265 12.02 -46.22 18.06
C ALA A 265 10.75 -45.53 17.53
N GLY A 266 9.66 -46.29 17.35
CA GLY A 266 8.36 -45.78 16.93
C GLY A 266 7.75 -44.78 17.93
N ASN A 267 7.99 -44.95 19.23
CA ASN A 267 7.40 -44.06 20.25
C ASN A 267 7.96 -42.62 20.17
N LYS A 268 9.26 -42.45 19.91
CA LYS A 268 9.87 -41.12 19.71
C LYS A 268 9.45 -40.48 18.39
N TYR A 269 9.23 -41.28 17.34
CA TYR A 269 8.73 -40.77 16.06
C TYR A 269 7.27 -40.33 16.19
N LEU A 270 6.41 -41.14 16.82
CA LEU A 270 5.01 -40.82 17.09
C LEU A 270 4.86 -39.61 18.02
N GLU A 271 5.69 -39.46 19.05
CA GLU A 271 5.72 -38.25 19.90
C GLU A 271 6.13 -37.00 19.11
N ARG A 272 7.17 -37.09 18.27
CA ARG A 272 7.60 -35.97 17.41
C ARG A 272 6.53 -35.61 16.38
N VAL A 273 5.88 -36.61 15.79
CA VAL A 273 4.77 -36.42 14.86
C VAL A 273 3.57 -35.78 15.57
N GLY A 274 3.24 -36.22 16.79
CA GLY A 274 2.17 -35.63 17.61
C GLY A 274 2.43 -34.16 17.96
N LEU A 275 3.68 -33.80 18.30
CA LEU A 275 4.09 -32.40 18.50
C LEU A 275 3.91 -31.58 17.21
N VAL A 276 4.38 -32.10 16.07
CA VAL A 276 4.24 -31.43 14.77
C VAL A 276 2.78 -31.25 14.39
N LEU A 277 1.93 -32.27 14.56
CA LEU A 277 0.49 -32.18 14.33
C LEU A 277 -0.17 -31.15 15.25
N ARG A 278 0.23 -31.06 16.53
CA ARG A 278 -0.27 -30.03 17.47
C ARG A 278 0.10 -28.62 17.02
N PHE A 279 1.32 -28.41 16.54
CA PHE A 279 1.74 -27.14 15.93
C PHE A 279 0.97 -26.84 14.64
N LEU A 280 0.78 -27.82 13.76
CA LEU A 280 -0.01 -27.66 12.51
C LEU A 280 -1.47 -27.31 12.81
N ARG A 281 -2.07 -27.90 13.84
CA ARG A 281 -3.41 -27.51 14.31
C ARG A 281 -3.45 -26.04 14.73
N ALA A 282 -2.43 -25.54 15.43
CA ALA A 282 -2.34 -24.12 15.79
C ALA A 282 -2.18 -23.21 14.56
N LEU A 283 -1.45 -23.66 13.53
CA LEU A 283 -1.29 -22.91 12.27
C LEU A 283 -2.60 -22.74 11.49
N ARG A 284 -3.67 -23.48 11.81
CA ARG A 284 -5.01 -23.26 11.24
C ARG A 284 -5.55 -21.85 11.53
N ILE A 285 -5.05 -21.16 12.57
CA ILE A 285 -5.41 -19.76 12.82
C ILE A 285 -4.98 -18.83 11.66
N LEU A 286 -3.98 -19.22 10.87
CA LEU A 286 -3.57 -18.49 9.68
C LEU A 286 -4.68 -18.43 8.61
N TYR A 287 -5.72 -19.28 8.69
CA TYR A 287 -6.84 -19.27 7.77
C TYR A 287 -7.61 -17.94 7.87
N VAL A 288 -7.71 -17.39 9.09
CA VAL A 288 -8.34 -16.09 9.36
C VAL A 288 -7.57 -14.95 8.68
N MET A 289 -6.25 -15.09 8.51
CA MET A 289 -5.43 -14.09 7.83
C MET A 289 -5.81 -13.93 6.35
N ARG A 290 -6.52 -14.89 5.73
CA ARG A 290 -7.06 -14.74 4.38
C ARG A 290 -8.10 -13.61 4.26
N LEU A 291 -8.71 -13.18 5.38
CA LEU A 291 -9.52 -11.95 5.42
C LEU A 291 -8.75 -10.72 4.94
N ALA A 292 -7.41 -10.72 5.03
CA ALA A 292 -6.59 -9.64 4.52
C ALA A 292 -6.81 -9.41 3.02
N ARG A 293 -7.06 -10.46 2.22
CA ARG A 293 -7.36 -10.30 0.78
C ARG A 293 -8.66 -9.53 0.53
N HIS A 294 -9.63 -9.66 1.43
CA HIS A 294 -10.96 -9.07 1.30
C HIS A 294 -11.12 -7.76 2.08
N SER A 295 -10.16 -7.40 2.93
CA SER A 295 -10.19 -6.19 3.76
C SER A 295 -9.07 -5.23 3.39
N LEU A 296 -9.45 -4.10 2.80
CA LEU A 296 -8.54 -2.96 2.56
C LEU A 296 -7.83 -2.52 3.85
N GLY A 297 -8.54 -2.56 4.98
CA GLY A 297 -7.98 -2.21 6.28
C GLY A 297 -6.80 -3.10 6.67
N LEU A 298 -6.93 -4.42 6.53
CA LEU A 298 -5.85 -5.36 6.84
C LEU A 298 -4.67 -5.25 5.87
N GLN A 299 -4.93 -5.02 4.57
CA GLN A 299 -3.84 -4.76 3.61
C GLN A 299 -3.08 -3.49 3.97
N THR A 300 -3.81 -2.43 4.31
CA THR A 300 -3.23 -1.17 4.76
C THR A 300 -2.42 -1.36 6.04
N LEU A 301 -2.92 -2.13 7.01
CA LEU A 301 -2.18 -2.46 8.23
C LEU A 301 -0.85 -3.15 7.90
N GLY A 302 -0.86 -4.17 7.01
CA GLY A 302 0.37 -4.85 6.58
C GLY A 302 1.38 -3.92 5.91
N LEU A 303 0.92 -3.06 4.99
CA LEU A 303 1.76 -2.05 4.34
C LEU A 303 2.31 -1.04 5.35
N THR A 304 1.48 -0.62 6.31
CA THR A 304 1.88 0.30 7.37
C THR A 304 2.94 -0.32 8.27
N VAL A 305 2.80 -1.59 8.66
CA VAL A 305 3.82 -2.29 9.45
C VAL A 305 5.16 -2.32 8.71
N ARG A 306 5.15 -2.59 7.40
CA ARG A 306 6.36 -2.55 6.57
C ARG A 306 6.96 -1.15 6.52
N ARG A 307 6.15 -0.11 6.29
CA ARG A 307 6.60 1.30 6.25
C ARG A 307 7.12 1.77 7.62
N CYS A 308 6.51 1.31 8.71
CA CYS A 308 6.84 1.66 10.08
C CYS A 308 7.84 0.70 10.74
N THR A 309 8.48 -0.22 10.00
CA THR A 309 9.34 -1.26 10.62
C THR A 309 10.46 -0.63 11.47
N ARG A 310 11.00 0.53 11.05
CA ARG A 310 11.98 1.28 11.84
C ARG A 310 11.40 1.80 13.15
N GLU A 311 10.19 2.36 13.12
CA GLU A 311 9.51 2.90 14.31
C GLU A 311 9.08 1.78 15.27
N PHE A 312 8.59 0.65 14.75
CA PHE A 312 8.35 -0.57 15.54
C PHE A 312 9.64 -1.13 16.15
N GLY A 313 10.75 -1.11 15.41
CA GLY A 313 12.06 -1.51 15.91
C GLY A 313 12.53 -0.62 17.06
N LEU A 314 12.34 0.70 16.95
CA LEU A 314 12.66 1.66 18.02
C LEU A 314 11.77 1.45 19.25
N LEU A 315 10.46 1.23 19.07
CA LEU A 315 9.52 0.90 20.14
C LEU A 315 9.97 -0.34 20.92
N LEU A 316 10.29 -1.42 20.19
CA LEU A 316 10.77 -2.67 20.78
C LEU A 316 12.11 -2.47 21.50
N LEU A 317 13.04 -1.71 20.91
CA LEU A 317 14.32 -1.39 21.53
C LEU A 317 14.14 -0.64 22.86
N PHE A 318 13.30 0.39 22.89
CA PHE A 318 13.02 1.14 24.12
C PHE A 318 12.35 0.28 25.19
N LEU A 319 11.41 -0.58 24.80
CA LEU A 319 10.80 -1.54 25.71
C LEU A 319 11.84 -2.51 26.28
N CYS A 320 12.74 -3.06 25.45
CA CYS A 320 13.82 -3.94 25.89
C CYS A 320 14.78 -3.26 26.87
N VAL A 321 15.20 -2.02 26.57
CA VAL A 321 16.07 -1.24 27.46
C VAL A 321 15.38 -0.98 28.80
N ALA A 322 14.11 -0.56 28.77
CA ALA A 322 13.37 -0.30 29.99
C ALA A 322 13.13 -1.56 30.83
N MET A 323 12.81 -2.70 30.21
CA MET A 323 12.74 -3.99 30.92
C MET A 323 14.07 -4.35 31.58
N ALA A 324 15.19 -4.21 30.85
CA ALA A 324 16.52 -4.50 31.37
C ALA A 324 16.92 -3.59 32.54
N LEU A 325 16.36 -2.38 32.63
CA LEU A 325 16.62 -1.42 33.71
C LEU A 325 15.68 -1.61 34.90
N PHE A 326 14.35 -1.63 34.69
CA PHE A 326 13.37 -1.61 35.77
C PHE A 326 13.13 -2.97 36.42
N SER A 327 13.29 -4.08 35.68
CA SER A 327 13.06 -5.42 36.23
C SER A 327 14.09 -5.84 37.29
N PRO A 328 15.41 -5.60 37.12
CA PRO A 328 16.37 -5.83 38.21
C PRO A 328 16.14 -4.91 39.41
N LEU A 329 15.74 -3.66 39.18
CA LEU A 329 15.50 -2.68 40.25
C LEU A 329 14.32 -3.08 41.15
N VAL A 330 13.19 -3.49 40.56
CA VAL A 330 12.04 -3.96 41.34
C VAL A 330 12.35 -5.29 42.03
N TYR A 331 13.09 -6.18 41.37
CA TYR A 331 13.53 -7.43 41.96
C TYR A 331 14.38 -7.17 43.21
N LEU A 332 15.36 -6.27 43.13
CA LEU A 332 16.20 -5.93 44.28
C LEU A 332 15.39 -5.28 45.40
N ALA A 333 14.49 -4.34 45.07
CA ALA A 333 13.66 -3.67 46.06
C ALA A 333 12.73 -4.63 46.82
N GLU A 334 12.14 -5.61 46.11
CA GLU A 334 11.20 -6.56 46.70
C GLU A 334 11.90 -7.79 47.31
N SER A 335 13.09 -8.19 46.84
CA SER A 335 13.84 -9.31 47.44
C SER A 335 14.45 -8.94 48.80
N GLU A 336 14.89 -7.71 48.97
CA GLU A 336 15.52 -7.23 50.22
C GLU A 336 14.50 -6.72 51.26
N LEU A 337 13.36 -6.14 50.83
CA LEU A 337 12.38 -5.50 51.72
C LEU A 337 10.94 -6.06 51.63
N GLY A 338 10.67 -7.02 50.74
CA GLY A 338 9.32 -7.55 50.51
C GLY A 338 8.98 -8.73 51.44
N ALA A 339 7.75 -8.72 51.98
CA ALA A 339 7.24 -9.80 52.84
C ALA A 339 6.73 -11.04 52.06
N LYS A 340 6.53 -10.93 50.74
CA LYS A 340 6.14 -12.03 49.83
C LYS A 340 7.08 -12.07 48.63
N GLN A 341 7.68 -13.23 48.36
CA GLN A 341 8.54 -13.45 47.19
C GLN A 341 7.70 -13.71 45.92
N GLU A 342 6.91 -12.72 45.48
CA GLU A 342 6.28 -12.76 44.15
C GLU A 342 7.35 -12.56 43.05
N PHE A 343 8.39 -11.78 43.35
CA PHE A 343 9.54 -11.52 42.47
C PHE A 343 10.65 -12.54 42.72
N THR A 344 10.53 -13.75 42.17
CA THR A 344 11.49 -14.85 42.40
C THR A 344 12.80 -14.70 41.61
N SER A 345 12.74 -14.09 40.41
CA SER A 345 13.89 -13.91 39.53
C SER A 345 13.76 -12.65 38.67
N VAL A 346 14.88 -12.19 38.08
CA VAL A 346 14.86 -11.08 37.13
C VAL A 346 14.00 -11.41 35.88
N PRO A 347 14.10 -12.60 35.25
CA PRO A 347 13.23 -12.95 34.12
C PRO A 347 11.74 -12.95 34.45
N THR A 348 11.34 -13.42 35.63
CA THR A 348 9.94 -13.33 36.07
C THR A 348 9.50 -11.87 36.28
N SER A 349 10.44 -11.00 36.67
CA SER A 349 10.19 -9.55 36.80
C SER A 349 10.05 -8.83 35.45
N TYR A 350 10.47 -9.44 34.33
CA TYR A 350 10.17 -8.90 32.99
C TYR A 350 8.68 -8.95 32.68
N TRP A 351 7.99 -10.02 33.08
CA TRP A 351 6.54 -10.13 32.90
C TRP A 351 5.82 -8.95 33.56
N TRP A 352 6.13 -8.67 34.82
CA TRP A 352 5.61 -7.50 35.54
C TRP A 352 5.95 -6.17 34.86
N ALA A 353 7.18 -6.00 34.39
CA ALA A 353 7.59 -4.76 33.72
C ALA A 353 6.83 -4.54 32.40
N VAL A 354 6.65 -5.58 31.58
CA VAL A 354 5.88 -5.49 30.32
C VAL A 354 4.44 -5.09 30.60
N ILE A 355 3.74 -5.78 31.50
CA ILE A 355 2.32 -5.51 31.77
C ILE A 355 2.10 -4.14 32.43
N SER A 356 3.06 -3.66 33.21
CA SER A 356 3.00 -2.35 33.88
C SER A 356 3.30 -1.22 32.90
N MET A 357 4.35 -1.35 32.09
CA MET A 357 4.72 -0.35 31.08
C MET A 357 3.70 -0.23 29.95
N THR A 358 3.03 -1.32 29.59
CA THR A 358 1.93 -1.34 28.61
C THR A 358 0.58 -0.94 29.23
N THR A 359 0.54 -0.58 30.51
CA THR A 359 -0.66 -0.17 31.25
C THR A 359 -1.78 -1.23 31.32
N VAL A 360 -1.44 -2.51 31.13
CA VAL A 360 -2.39 -3.64 31.25
C VAL A 360 -2.67 -3.97 32.71
N GLY A 361 -1.61 -4.20 33.50
CA GLY A 361 -1.70 -4.36 34.96
C GLY A 361 -2.65 -5.46 35.46
N TYR A 362 -2.42 -6.74 35.11
CA TYR A 362 -3.25 -7.85 35.58
C TYR A 362 -3.36 -7.98 37.11
N GLY A 363 -2.35 -7.49 37.85
CA GLY A 363 -2.33 -7.51 39.32
C GLY A 363 -1.92 -8.85 39.93
N ASP A 364 -1.38 -9.77 39.11
CA ASP A 364 -0.82 -11.05 39.51
C ASP A 364 0.54 -10.93 40.22
N MET A 365 1.29 -9.86 39.92
CA MET A 365 2.52 -9.48 40.61
C MET A 365 2.48 -7.99 40.93
N VAL A 366 2.68 -7.59 42.19
CA VAL A 366 2.64 -6.16 42.59
C VAL A 366 3.71 -5.87 43.64
N PRO A 367 4.58 -4.85 43.44
CA PRO A 367 5.55 -4.47 44.46
C PRO A 367 4.86 -3.89 45.69
N ARG A 368 5.23 -4.40 46.87
CA ARG A 368 4.63 -4.02 48.16
C ARG A 368 5.54 -3.13 48.98
N SER A 369 6.84 -3.19 48.76
CA SER A 369 7.81 -2.35 49.45
C SER A 369 7.71 -0.89 48.98
N ILE A 370 8.01 0.06 49.87
CA ILE A 370 8.10 1.48 49.52
C ILE A 370 9.10 1.73 48.37
N PRO A 371 10.35 1.20 48.39
CA PRO A 371 11.26 1.38 47.26
C PRO A 371 10.73 0.72 45.97
N GLY A 372 10.09 -0.44 46.06
CA GLY A 372 9.46 -1.11 44.92
C GLY A 372 8.32 -0.30 44.31
N GLN A 373 7.53 0.39 45.13
CA GLN A 373 6.48 1.31 44.67
C GLN A 373 7.05 2.54 43.96
N VAL A 374 8.17 3.08 44.44
CA VAL A 374 8.86 4.19 43.75
C VAL A 374 9.38 3.74 42.39
N VAL A 375 10.00 2.55 42.32
CA VAL A 375 10.45 1.95 41.06
C VAL A 375 9.24 1.72 40.12
N ALA A 376 8.13 1.21 40.64
CA ALA A 376 6.90 1.01 39.87
C ALA A 376 6.32 2.31 39.30
N LEU A 377 6.29 3.37 40.11
CA LEU A 377 5.84 4.67 39.64
C LEU A 377 6.74 5.18 38.50
N SER A 378 8.06 5.05 38.66
CA SER A 378 9.02 5.48 37.64
C SER A 378 8.92 4.65 36.35
N SER A 379 8.69 3.33 36.45
CA SER A 379 8.60 2.44 35.30
C SER A 379 7.32 2.67 34.50
N ILE A 380 6.18 2.86 35.17
CA ILE A 380 4.89 3.14 34.52
C ILE A 380 4.94 4.50 33.82
N LEU A 381 5.45 5.55 34.50
CA LEU A 381 5.58 6.88 33.90
C LEU A 381 6.51 6.85 32.67
N SER A 382 7.66 6.17 32.79
CA SER A 382 8.57 5.98 31.65
C SER A 382 7.91 5.18 30.52
N GLY A 383 7.13 4.15 30.83
CA GLY A 383 6.42 3.33 29.84
C GLY A 383 5.43 4.15 29.02
N ILE A 384 4.58 4.96 29.67
CA ILE A 384 3.61 5.82 28.99
C ILE A 384 4.33 6.79 28.04
N LEU A 385 5.41 7.43 28.48
CA LEU A 385 6.18 8.37 27.67
C LEU A 385 6.86 7.70 26.47
N LEU A 386 7.48 6.53 26.68
CA LEU A 386 8.17 5.79 25.62
C LEU A 386 7.21 5.25 24.56
N MET A 387 6.01 4.80 24.96
CA MET A 387 5.02 4.23 24.04
C MET A 387 4.29 5.32 23.24
N ALA A 388 4.14 6.54 23.78
CA ALA A 388 3.38 7.62 23.14
C ALA A 388 3.95 8.05 21.77
N PHE A 389 5.28 8.16 21.65
CA PHE A 389 5.91 8.67 20.43
C PHE A 389 5.79 7.70 19.23
N PRO A 390 6.14 6.40 19.33
CA PRO A 390 6.01 5.49 18.19
C PRO A 390 4.54 5.24 17.83
N VAL A 391 3.63 5.18 18.81
CA VAL A 391 2.19 4.98 18.55
C VAL A 391 1.61 6.12 17.69
N THR A 392 1.93 7.38 18.01
CA THR A 392 1.46 8.53 17.21
C THR A 392 2.06 8.53 15.79
N SER A 393 3.35 8.20 15.65
CA SER A 393 4.01 8.06 14.34
C SER A 393 3.40 6.93 13.48
N ILE A 394 3.16 5.77 14.09
CA ILE A 394 2.50 4.63 13.43
C ILE A 394 1.09 5.01 12.98
N PHE A 395 0.33 5.70 13.83
CA PHE A 395 -1.02 6.17 13.49
C PHE A 395 -1.03 7.13 12.30
N HIS A 396 -0.13 8.11 12.27
CA HIS A 396 -0.02 9.04 11.14
C HIS A 396 0.33 8.31 9.83
N THR A 397 1.26 7.35 9.89
CA THR A 397 1.64 6.56 8.72
C THR A 397 0.51 5.64 8.25
N PHE A 398 -0.25 5.07 9.18
CA PHE A 398 -1.45 4.30 8.88
C PHE A 398 -2.50 5.15 8.17
N SER A 399 -2.84 6.32 8.74
CA SER A 399 -3.82 7.24 8.18
C SER A 399 -3.44 7.70 6.77
N ARG A 400 -2.16 8.03 6.56
CA ARG A 400 -1.63 8.39 5.25
C ARG A 400 -1.75 7.24 4.25
N SER A 401 -1.26 6.05 4.61
CA SER A 401 -1.29 4.87 3.76
C SER A 401 -2.72 4.45 3.41
N TYR A 402 -3.66 4.58 4.36
CA TYR A 402 -5.07 4.30 4.15
C TYR A 402 -5.69 5.24 3.12
N SER A 403 -5.44 6.54 3.25
CA SER A 403 -5.93 7.55 2.29
C SER A 403 -5.37 7.33 0.89
N GLU A 404 -4.06 7.03 0.78
CA GLU A 404 -3.39 6.72 -0.50
C GLU A 404 -4.02 5.50 -1.19
N LEU A 405 -4.20 4.38 -0.47
CA LEU A 405 -4.79 3.17 -1.04
C LEU A 405 -6.26 3.36 -1.43
N LYS A 406 -7.03 4.10 -0.61
CA LYS A 406 -8.42 4.42 -0.92
C LYS A 406 -8.54 5.24 -2.20
N GLU A 407 -7.66 6.23 -2.37
CA GLU A 407 -7.64 7.05 -3.58
C GLU A 407 -7.22 6.24 -4.81
N GLN A 408 -6.23 5.35 -4.69
CA GLN A 408 -5.83 4.44 -5.77
C GLN A 408 -6.99 3.54 -6.23
N GLN A 409 -7.75 2.97 -5.29
CA GLN A 409 -8.94 2.18 -5.63
C GLN A 409 -10.01 3.02 -6.33
N GLN A 410 -10.25 4.24 -5.87
CA GLN A 410 -11.20 5.14 -6.53
C GLN A 410 -10.75 5.51 -7.95
N ARG A 411 -9.46 5.79 -8.15
CA ARG A 411 -8.89 6.08 -9.48
C ARG A 411 -8.99 4.88 -10.40
N ALA A 412 -8.70 3.68 -9.92
CA ALA A 412 -8.83 2.43 -10.69
C ALA A 412 -10.29 2.19 -11.12
N ALA A 413 -11.24 2.33 -10.19
CA ALA A 413 -12.67 2.25 -10.50
C ALA A 413 -13.11 3.31 -11.53
N SER A 414 -12.61 4.55 -11.40
CA SER A 414 -12.91 5.63 -12.35
C SER A 414 -12.36 5.37 -13.75
N ARG A 415 -11.14 4.82 -13.86
CA ARG A 415 -10.52 4.44 -15.14
C ARG A 415 -11.33 3.34 -15.83
N GLN A 416 -11.75 2.31 -15.09
CA GLN A 416 -12.58 1.23 -15.62
C GLN A 416 -13.93 1.73 -16.13
N MET A 417 -14.57 2.67 -15.41
CA MET A 417 -15.84 3.25 -15.86
C MET A 417 -15.69 4.03 -17.17
N ARG A 418 -14.61 4.81 -17.33
CA ARG A 418 -14.31 5.52 -18.59
C ARG A 418 -14.08 4.56 -19.76
N GLN A 419 -13.34 3.47 -19.55
CA GLN A 419 -13.11 2.45 -20.58
C GLN A 419 -14.42 1.77 -21.02
N LEU A 420 -15.35 1.53 -20.08
CA LEU A 420 -16.66 0.97 -20.38
C LEU A 420 -17.52 1.97 -21.19
N GLU A 421 -17.48 3.26 -20.85
CA GLU A 421 -18.17 4.32 -21.60
C GLU A 421 -17.62 4.47 -23.04
N GLU A 422 -16.30 4.46 -23.22
CA GLU A 422 -15.65 4.50 -24.54
C GLU A 422 -16.02 3.28 -25.39
N SER A 423 -16.00 2.08 -24.79
CA SER A 423 -16.40 0.84 -25.47
C SER A 423 -17.87 0.87 -25.90
N THR A 424 -18.75 1.44 -25.07
CA THR A 424 -20.18 1.57 -25.39
C THR A 424 -20.42 2.59 -26.50
N ARG A 425 -19.65 3.68 -26.56
CA ARG A 425 -19.72 4.68 -27.64
C ARG A 425 -19.30 4.12 -28.99
N LEU A 426 -18.24 3.30 -29.04
CA LEU A 426 -17.77 2.69 -30.29
C LEU A 426 -18.76 1.68 -30.88
N VAL A 427 -19.52 0.96 -30.04
CA VAL A 427 -20.57 0.02 -30.49
C VAL A 427 -21.84 0.76 -30.94
N GLY A 428 -22.17 1.90 -30.32
CA GLY A 428 -23.33 2.71 -30.69
C GLY A 428 -23.15 3.50 -32.00
N GLY A 429 -21.91 3.77 -32.42
CA GLY A 429 -21.61 4.54 -33.65
C GLY A 429 -21.82 3.78 -34.97
N ASP A 430 -21.86 2.45 -34.94
CA ASP A 430 -21.94 1.62 -36.15
C ASP A 430 -23.39 1.26 -36.56
N SER A 431 -24.38 1.69 -35.76
CA SER A 431 -25.81 1.41 -36.01
C SER A 431 -26.55 2.53 -36.74
N THR A 432 -25.88 3.62 -37.15
CA THR A 432 -26.51 4.81 -37.76
C THR A 432 -26.01 5.14 -39.17
N GLN A 433 -25.42 4.17 -39.87
CA GLN A 433 -25.13 4.27 -41.32
C GLN A 433 -25.74 3.08 -42.06
N GLY A 434 -27.07 3.06 -42.20
CA GLY A 434 -27.73 1.93 -42.85
C GLY A 434 -29.23 2.06 -43.03
N LEU A 435 -29.75 3.24 -43.37
CA LEU A 435 -31.07 3.35 -43.99
C LEU A 435 -31.10 4.56 -44.93
N GLY A 436 -31.10 4.26 -46.22
CA GLY A 436 -31.13 5.21 -47.30
C GLY A 436 -32.47 5.93 -47.40
N VAL A 437 -32.36 7.25 -47.57
CA VAL A 437 -33.01 8.06 -48.62
C VAL A 437 -34.32 7.52 -49.21
N THR A 438 -35.43 8.17 -48.85
CA THR A 438 -36.45 8.58 -49.82
C THR A 438 -37.03 9.94 -49.41
N SER A 439 -36.71 10.95 -50.20
CA SER A 439 -37.24 12.32 -50.15
C SER A 439 -38.65 12.40 -50.75
N PRO A 440 -39.51 13.31 -50.28
CA PRO A 440 -40.54 13.93 -51.09
C PRO A 440 -40.11 15.36 -51.53
N PRO A 441 -40.71 15.93 -52.59
CA PRO A 441 -40.26 17.20 -53.16
C PRO A 441 -40.86 18.39 -52.39
N ASP A 442 -40.05 19.43 -52.20
CA ASP A 442 -40.50 20.76 -51.74
C ASP A 442 -40.95 21.62 -52.94
N ASP A 443 -42.12 22.24 -52.77
CA ASP A 443 -42.62 23.33 -53.61
C ASP A 443 -42.17 24.69 -53.05
N ALA A 444 -42.11 25.68 -53.94
CA ALA A 444 -41.36 26.93 -53.85
C ALA A 444 -41.73 27.91 -52.72
N GLY A 445 -40.77 28.73 -52.29
CA GLY A 445 -41.06 29.97 -51.53
C GLY A 445 -39.89 30.66 -50.83
N GLN A 446 -39.04 31.36 -51.58
CA GLN A 446 -38.63 32.78 -51.35
C GLN A 446 -38.14 33.24 -49.94
N GLU A 447 -36.85 33.56 -49.80
CA GLU A 447 -36.30 34.93 -49.59
C GLU A 447 -34.79 34.92 -49.24
N ARG A 448 -34.12 36.05 -49.53
CA ARG A 448 -32.66 36.28 -49.54
C ARG A 448 -32.12 36.84 -48.21
N GLN A 449 -30.78 36.75 -48.09
CA GLN A 449 -29.80 37.70 -47.52
C GLN A 449 -29.15 37.40 -46.14
N PRO A 450 -27.90 37.88 -45.86
CA PRO A 450 -26.71 37.03 -45.93
C PRO A 450 -25.74 37.12 -44.70
N THR A 451 -24.77 36.19 -44.67
CA THR A 451 -23.38 36.28 -44.12
C THR A 451 -23.07 37.01 -42.81
N MET A 452 -22.42 36.31 -41.88
CA MET A 452 -21.10 36.72 -41.36
C MET A 452 -20.27 35.53 -40.86
N GLU A 453 -19.06 35.43 -41.44
CA GLU A 453 -17.90 34.69 -40.94
C GLU A 453 -17.41 35.28 -39.60
N GLN A 454 -16.88 34.44 -38.70
CA GLN A 454 -15.73 34.82 -37.88
C GLN A 454 -14.99 33.61 -37.27
N GLU A 455 -13.82 33.38 -37.87
CA GLU A 455 -12.49 33.09 -37.31
C GLU A 455 -12.30 32.30 -36.01
N ALA A 456 -11.42 31.31 -36.17
CA ALA A 456 -10.68 30.57 -35.18
C ALA A 456 -9.73 31.45 -34.34
N LYS A 457 -9.57 31.08 -33.06
CA LYS A 457 -8.32 31.30 -32.31
C LYS A 457 -7.96 30.03 -31.56
N GLY A 458 -6.75 29.55 -31.83
CA GLY A 458 -6.13 28.45 -31.12
C GLY A 458 -5.83 28.81 -29.66
N SER A 459 -6.00 27.82 -28.80
CA SER A 459 -5.57 27.84 -27.40
C SER A 459 -4.77 26.56 -27.17
N CYS A 460 -3.57 26.71 -26.61
CA CYS A 460 -2.98 25.67 -25.79
C CYS A 460 -3.82 25.47 -24.53
#